data_AF-A0A4Q3JA36-F1
#
_entry.id   AF-A0A4Q3JA36-F1
#
_cell.length_a   1.000
_cell.length_b   1.000
_cell.length_c   1.000
_cell.angle_alpha   90.00
_cell.angle_beta   90.00
_cell.angle_gamma   90.00
#
_symmetry.space_group_name_H-M   'P 1'
#
loop_
_entity.id
_entity.type
_entity.pdbx_description
1 polymer ?
#
loop_
_entity_poly.entity_id
_entity_poly.type
_entity_poly.pdbx_seq_one_letter_code
_entity_poly.pdbx_strand_id
1 'polypeptide(L)'
;MFSNRSVTERSRAERLRRNVTASRIAGDRMMAAFERLRAFALREKFNPDEPRVPAGNPDGGQWTGGGDESAESSDLPPADAIAALTSRALRATCEAQFDRDIFQCRMVGLRSCYDQAYQRYAACLARQQIPPFNY
;
A
#
# COMPACT_ATOMS: atom_id res chain seq x y z
N MET A 1 -48.90 -1.75 -35.13
CA MET A 1 -48.44 -1.19 -33.84
C MET A 1 -47.08 -1.79 -33.51
N PHE A 2 -45.99 -1.03 -33.63
CA PHE A 2 -44.67 -1.49 -33.20
C PHE A 2 -44.57 -1.35 -31.67
N SER A 3 -44.21 -2.43 -30.99
CA SER A 3 -44.15 -2.47 -29.52
C SER A 3 -42.97 -1.65 -29.01
N ASN A 4 -43.25 -0.52 -28.35
CA ASN A 4 -42.28 0.38 -27.72
C ASN A 4 -41.31 -0.35 -26.76
N ARG A 5 -41.75 -1.47 -26.17
CA ARG A 5 -40.92 -2.31 -25.28
C ARG A 5 -39.65 -2.81 -25.98
N SER A 6 -39.76 -3.24 -27.23
CA SER A 6 -38.64 -3.77 -28.02
C SER A 6 -37.59 -2.70 -28.42
N VAL A 7 -37.97 -1.43 -28.45
CA VAL A 7 -37.08 -0.31 -28.75
C VAL A 7 -36.27 0.06 -27.50
N THR A 8 -36.91 0.06 -26.33
CA THR A 8 -36.24 0.35 -25.06
C THR A 8 -35.22 -0.73 -24.67
N GLU A 9 -35.51 -2.00 -24.93
CA GLU A 9 -34.59 -3.11 -24.66
C GLU A 9 -33.35 -3.07 -25.56
N ARG A 10 -33.51 -2.77 -26.85
CA ARG A 10 -32.38 -2.58 -27.78
C ARG A 10 -31.49 -1.41 -27.34
N SER A 11 -32.10 -0.28 -26.97
CA SER A 11 -31.38 0.89 -26.46
C SER A 11 -30.63 0.61 -25.14
N ARG A 12 -31.17 -0.25 -24.28
CA ARG A 12 -30.50 -0.70 -23.05
C ARG A 12 -29.31 -1.61 -23.37
N ALA A 13 -29.49 -2.57 -24.28
CA ALA A 13 -28.43 -3.48 -24.70
C ALA A 13 -27.24 -2.73 -25.33
N GLU A 14 -27.49 -1.73 -26.17
CA GLU A 14 -26.44 -0.89 -26.76
C GLU A 14 -25.70 -0.04 -25.72
N ARG A 15 -26.39 0.49 -24.72
CA ARG A 15 -25.76 1.20 -23.59
C ARG A 15 -24.88 0.28 -22.77
N LEU A 16 -25.35 -0.94 -22.48
CA LEU A 16 -24.56 -1.94 -21.76
C LEU A 16 -23.29 -2.31 -22.54
N ARG A 17 -23.39 -2.57 -23.84
CA ARG A 17 -22.22 -2.86 -24.70
C ARG A 17 -21.21 -1.71 -24.70
N ARG A 18 -21.69 -0.47 -24.82
CA ARG A 18 -20.83 0.73 -24.73
C ARG A 18 -20.13 0.83 -23.38
N ASN A 19 -20.87 0.64 -22.30
CA ASN A 19 -20.31 0.70 -20.95
C ASN A 19 -19.26 -0.39 -20.73
N VAL A 20 -19.53 -1.63 -21.15
CA VAL A 20 -18.56 -2.74 -21.05
C VAL A 20 -17.28 -2.42 -21.81
N THR A 21 -17.38 -1.93 -23.05
CA THR A 21 -16.21 -1.54 -23.84
C THR A 21 -15.44 -0.38 -23.19
N ALA A 22 -16.15 0.65 -22.71
CA ALA A 22 -15.54 1.79 -22.04
C ALA A 22 -14.83 1.37 -20.75
N SER A 23 -15.45 0.50 -19.94
CA SER A 23 -14.87 -0.04 -18.72
C SER A 23 -13.63 -0.88 -19.00
N ARG A 24 -13.64 -1.70 -20.06
CA ARG A 24 -12.46 -2.48 -20.46
C ARG A 24 -11.29 -1.57 -20.84
N ILE A 25 -11.54 -0.58 -21.70
CA ILE A 25 -10.51 0.39 -22.11
C ILE A 25 -9.97 1.17 -20.90
N ALA A 26 -10.85 1.56 -19.97
CA ALA A 26 -10.44 2.23 -18.74
C ALA A 26 -9.53 1.32 -17.89
N GLY A 27 -9.88 0.04 -17.73
CA GLY A 27 -9.05 -0.95 -17.05
C GLY A 27 -7.68 -1.13 -17.71
N ASP A 28 -7.64 -1.31 -19.03
CA ASP A 28 -6.39 -1.46 -19.78
C ASP A 28 -5.48 -0.23 -19.60
N ARG A 29 -6.06 0.98 -19.60
CA ARG A 29 -5.32 2.23 -19.36
C ARG A 29 -4.78 2.32 -17.93
N MET A 30 -5.54 1.89 -16.94
CA MET A 30 -5.10 1.87 -15.54
C MET A 30 -3.93 0.90 -15.35
N MET A 31 -4.01 -0.30 -15.93
CA MET A 31 -2.93 -1.28 -15.85
C MET A 31 -1.65 -0.77 -16.53
N ALA A 32 -1.76 -0.18 -17.73
CA ALA A 32 -0.61 0.41 -18.41
C ALA A 32 0.00 1.60 -17.64
N ALA A 33 -0.82 2.39 -16.93
CA ALA A 33 -0.31 3.46 -16.07
C ALA A 33 0.44 2.91 -14.85
N PHE A 34 -0.08 1.84 -14.24
CA PHE A 34 0.56 1.17 -13.11
C PHE A 34 1.92 0.57 -13.50
N GLU A 35 2.03 -0.06 -14.67
CA GLU A 35 3.31 -0.57 -15.17
C GLU A 35 4.36 0.54 -15.34
N ARG A 36 3.96 1.70 -15.88
CA ARG A 36 4.86 2.86 -15.99
C ARG A 36 5.33 3.37 -14.62
N LEU A 37 4.41 3.47 -13.66
CA LEU A 37 4.75 3.87 -12.29
C LEU A 37 5.74 2.88 -11.66
N ARG A 38 5.50 1.58 -11.81
CA ARG A 38 6.40 0.53 -11.32
C ARG A 38 7.78 0.62 -11.96
N ALA A 39 7.84 0.82 -13.28
CA ALA A 39 9.11 0.96 -13.99
C ALA A 39 9.89 2.20 -13.53
N PHE A 40 9.22 3.32 -13.27
CA PHE A 40 9.84 4.52 -12.70
C PHE A 40 10.38 4.26 -11.29
N ALA A 41 9.58 3.67 -10.41
CA ALA A 41 10.00 3.34 -9.05
C ALA A 41 11.22 2.41 -9.00
N LEU A 42 11.31 1.44 -9.92
CA LEU A 42 12.44 0.53 -10.02
C LEU A 42 13.70 1.18 -10.61
N ARG A 43 13.55 2.10 -11.58
CA ARG A 43 14.69 2.78 -12.22
C ARG A 43 15.34 3.81 -11.30
N GLU A 44 14.56 4.55 -10.54
CA GLU A 44 15.02 5.69 -9.72
C GLU A 44 15.45 5.30 -8.31
N LYS A 45 15.62 4.00 -8.01
CA LYS A 45 15.87 3.48 -6.65
C LYS A 45 14.93 4.11 -5.60
N PHE A 46 13.66 4.34 -5.99
CA PHE A 46 12.72 5.06 -5.15
C PHE A 46 12.58 4.38 -3.78
N ASN A 47 12.97 5.08 -2.72
CA ASN A 47 12.86 4.63 -1.35
C ASN A 47 11.83 5.51 -0.62
N PRO A 48 10.63 5.01 -0.29
CA PRO A 48 9.60 5.81 0.37
C PRO A 48 10.01 6.32 1.76
N ASP A 49 11.03 5.70 2.38
CA ASP A 49 11.55 6.05 3.70
C ASP A 49 12.80 6.95 3.63
N GLU A 50 13.19 7.42 2.44
CA GLU A 50 14.36 8.29 2.33
C GLU A 50 14.12 9.60 3.12
N PRO A 51 15.10 10.04 3.93
CA PRO A 51 14.89 11.13 4.86
C PRO A 51 14.54 12.44 4.14
N ARG A 52 13.65 13.21 4.77
CA ARG A 52 13.24 14.53 4.31
C ARG A 52 13.47 15.57 5.38
N VAL A 53 13.64 16.82 4.93
CA VAL A 53 13.65 17.96 5.83
C VAL A 53 12.27 18.05 6.53
N PRO A 54 12.23 18.07 7.88
CA PRO A 54 10.99 18.14 8.64
C PRO A 54 10.15 19.40 8.34
N ALA A 55 8.84 19.30 8.55
CA ALA A 55 7.95 20.45 8.47
C ALA A 55 8.32 21.51 9.54
N GLY A 56 8.21 22.80 9.18
CA GLY A 56 8.57 23.93 10.06
C GLY A 56 9.98 24.49 9.83
N ASN A 57 10.81 23.82 9.05
CA ASN A 57 12.02 24.39 8.47
C ASN A 57 11.65 25.08 7.14
N PRO A 58 12.26 26.23 6.77
CA PRO A 58 12.11 26.84 5.45
C PRO A 58 12.30 25.87 4.28
N ASP A 59 13.16 24.86 4.43
CA ASP A 59 13.44 23.83 3.42
C ASP A 59 12.57 22.57 3.58
N GLY A 60 11.50 22.64 4.38
CA GLY A 60 10.62 21.51 4.68
C GLY A 60 10.06 20.81 3.44
N GLY A 61 10.12 19.48 3.44
CA GLY A 61 9.63 18.65 2.33
C GLY A 61 10.67 18.29 1.27
N GLN A 62 11.85 18.92 1.27
CA GLN A 62 12.96 18.51 0.42
C GLN A 62 13.55 17.16 0.88
N TRP A 63 14.13 16.40 -0.04
CA TRP A 63 14.92 15.20 0.29
C TRP A 63 16.28 15.62 0.87
N THR A 64 16.77 14.90 1.89
CA THR A 64 18.10 15.15 2.45
C THR A 64 19.14 14.29 1.71
N GLY A 65 19.79 14.82 0.68
CA GLY A 65 20.89 14.15 -0.02
C GLY A 65 20.79 14.21 -1.54
N GLY A 66 21.28 15.31 -2.12
CA GLY A 66 21.49 15.46 -3.56
C GLY A 66 22.89 16.02 -3.81
N GLY A 67 23.89 15.15 -3.79
CA GLY A 67 25.28 15.48 -4.08
C GLY A 67 26.11 14.21 -4.05
N ASP A 68 26.60 13.78 -5.22
CA ASP A 68 27.59 12.72 -5.33
C ASP A 68 28.84 13.11 -4.53
N GLU A 69 29.07 12.47 -3.40
CA GLU A 69 30.38 12.45 -2.77
C GLU A 69 30.60 11.12 -2.05
N SER A 70 31.50 10.34 -2.64
CA SER A 70 32.20 9.24 -2.00
C SER A 70 32.80 9.72 -0.68
N ALA A 71 32.29 9.24 0.44
CA ALA A 71 32.96 9.33 1.72
C ALA A 71 32.81 8.00 2.46
N GLU A 72 33.75 7.12 2.15
CA GLU A 72 34.17 6.03 3.01
C GLU A 72 34.62 6.64 4.36
N SER A 73 33.80 6.50 5.39
CA SER A 73 34.22 6.72 6.78
C SER A 73 33.37 5.84 7.70
N SER A 74 34.09 5.07 8.50
CA SER A 74 33.57 4.19 9.54
C SER A 74 33.02 5.03 10.70
N ASP A 75 31.72 5.31 10.70
CA ASP A 75 31.06 5.93 11.84
C ASP A 75 29.67 5.32 12.04
N LEU A 76 29.37 5.04 13.30
CA LEU A 76 28.11 4.44 13.76
C LEU A 76 26.91 5.18 13.12
N PRO A 77 25.87 4.45 12.66
CA PRO A 77 24.75 5.07 12.00
C PRO A 77 24.14 6.16 12.89
N PRO A 78 23.80 7.34 12.33
CA PRO A 78 23.13 8.39 13.09
C PRO A 78 21.89 7.82 13.77
N ALA A 79 21.55 8.31 14.96
CA ALA A 79 20.45 7.77 15.78
C ALA A 79 19.14 7.62 14.98
N ASP A 80 18.90 8.51 14.00
CA ASP A 80 17.75 8.46 13.09
C ASP A 80 17.80 7.26 12.13
N ALA A 81 18.98 6.88 11.64
CA ALA A 81 19.16 5.68 10.83
C ALA A 81 18.94 4.41 11.66
N ILE A 82 19.36 4.38 12.94
CA ILE A 82 19.04 3.29 13.86
C ILE A 82 17.53 3.24 14.13
N ALA A 83 16.88 4.39 14.34
CA ALA A 83 15.42 4.48 14.51
C ALA A 83 14.65 4.01 13.27
N ALA A 84 15.12 4.35 12.07
CA ALA A 84 14.57 3.86 10.80
C ALA A 84 14.76 2.34 10.63
N LEU A 85 15.96 1.82 10.92
CA LEU A 85 16.23 0.38 10.85
C LEU A 85 15.39 -0.41 11.87
N THR A 86 15.26 0.10 13.09
CA THR A 86 14.45 -0.54 14.14
C THR A 86 12.96 -0.46 13.84
N SER A 87 12.46 0.64 13.26
CA SER A 87 11.07 0.73 12.81
C SER A 87 10.78 -0.23 11.64
N ARG A 88 11.73 -0.42 10.71
CA ARG A 88 11.64 -1.45 9.65
C ARG A 88 11.61 -2.87 10.23
N ALA A 89 12.53 -3.18 11.14
CA ALA A 89 12.60 -4.50 11.78
C ALA A 89 11.34 -4.79 12.63
N LEU A 90 10.84 -3.77 13.34
CA LEU A 90 9.57 -3.84 14.06
C LEU A 90 8.42 -4.14 13.11
N ARG A 91 8.31 -3.37 12.02
CA ARG A 91 7.26 -3.57 11.03
C ARG A 91 7.27 -4.97 10.43
N ALA A 92 8.45 -5.48 10.05
CA ALA A 92 8.60 -6.85 9.55
C ALA A 92 8.13 -7.90 10.58
N THR A 93 8.40 -7.67 11.87
CA THR A 93 7.93 -8.54 12.96
C THR A 93 6.41 -8.51 13.09
N CYS A 94 5.81 -7.32 13.00
CA CYS A 94 4.35 -7.16 13.04
C CYS A 94 3.68 -7.79 11.81
N GLU A 95 4.26 -7.65 10.62
CA GLU A 95 3.76 -8.26 9.38
C GLU A 95 3.81 -9.79 9.48
N ALA A 96 4.93 -10.36 9.96
CA ALA A 96 5.04 -11.80 10.17
C ALA A 96 4.04 -12.35 11.22
N GLN A 97 3.70 -11.55 12.24
CA GLN A 97 2.63 -11.90 13.18
C GLN A 97 1.25 -11.89 12.50
N PHE A 98 0.96 -10.84 11.74
CA PHE A 98 -0.31 -10.70 11.02
C PHE A 98 -0.51 -11.83 9.99
N ASP A 99 0.55 -12.26 9.30
CA ASP A 99 0.48 -13.38 8.36
C ASP A 99 0.08 -14.70 9.04
N ARG A 100 0.62 -14.98 10.24
CA ARG A 100 0.20 -16.14 11.06
C ARG A 100 -1.26 -16.03 11.48
N ASP A 101 -1.67 -14.84 11.93
CA ASP A 101 -3.03 -14.56 12.37
C ASP A 101 -4.03 -14.75 11.19
N ILE A 102 -3.69 -14.27 10.00
CA ILE A 102 -4.49 -14.42 8.77
C ILE A 102 -4.56 -15.87 8.30
N PHE A 103 -3.48 -16.64 8.41
CA PHE A 103 -3.51 -18.06 8.10
C PHE A 103 -4.55 -18.79 8.97
N GLN A 104 -4.57 -18.51 10.27
CA GLN A 104 -5.55 -19.08 11.18
C GLN A 104 -6.99 -18.61 10.84
N CYS A 105 -7.16 -17.35 10.44
CA CYS A 105 -8.46 -16.82 10.03
C CYS A 105 -9.03 -17.39 8.74
N ARG A 106 -8.17 -17.78 7.80
CA ARG A 106 -8.60 -18.50 6.60
C ARG A 106 -9.18 -19.87 6.95
N MET A 107 -8.66 -20.52 7.98
CA MET A 107 -9.14 -21.83 8.45
C MET A 107 -10.44 -21.71 9.25
N VAL A 108 -10.57 -20.68 10.10
CA VAL A 108 -11.75 -20.49 10.97
C VAL A 108 -12.94 -19.88 10.22
N GLY A 109 -12.70 -18.95 9.29
CA GLY A 109 -13.75 -18.36 8.45
C GLY A 109 -14.69 -17.36 9.14
N LEU A 110 -14.44 -16.99 10.39
CA LEU A 110 -15.24 -16.01 11.14
C LEU A 110 -14.78 -14.58 10.86
N ARG A 111 -15.70 -13.61 10.88
CA ARG A 111 -15.40 -12.18 10.70
C ARG A 111 -14.61 -11.60 11.89
N SER A 112 -15.01 -11.95 13.13
CA SER A 112 -14.35 -11.50 14.37
C SER A 112 -12.87 -11.86 14.39
N CYS A 113 -12.53 -12.96 13.72
CA CYS A 113 -11.17 -13.40 13.53
C CYS A 113 -10.28 -12.34 12.88
N TYR A 114 -10.72 -11.83 11.73
CA TYR A 114 -10.00 -10.82 10.98
C TYR A 114 -9.97 -9.51 11.76
N ASP A 115 -11.08 -9.12 12.39
CA ASP A 115 -11.16 -7.89 13.17
C ASP A 115 -10.12 -7.89 14.30
N GLN A 116 -9.99 -8.98 15.05
CA GLN A 116 -8.98 -9.10 16.10
C GLN A 116 -7.55 -9.20 15.56
N ALA A 117 -7.33 -9.86 14.40
CA ALA A 117 -6.02 -9.88 13.74
C ALA A 117 -5.55 -8.46 13.38
N TYR A 118 -6.45 -7.62 12.87
CA TYR A 118 -6.15 -6.22 12.57
C TYR A 118 -5.88 -5.40 13.84
N GLN A 119 -6.63 -5.63 14.93
CA GLN A 119 -6.36 -4.95 16.21
C GLN A 119 -4.97 -5.29 16.74
N ARG A 120 -4.59 -6.57 16.69
CA ARG A 120 -3.26 -7.02 17.13
C ARG A 120 -2.14 -6.43 16.27
N TYR A 121 -2.33 -6.39 14.95
CA TYR A 121 -1.36 -5.79 14.03
C TYR A 121 -1.17 -4.28 14.31
N ALA A 122 -2.27 -3.55 14.51
CA ALA A 122 -2.23 -2.13 14.86
C ALA A 122 -1.53 -1.90 16.21
N ALA A 123 -1.84 -2.70 17.23
CA ALA A 123 -1.18 -2.64 18.54
C ALA A 123 0.33 -2.87 18.43
N CYS A 124 0.76 -3.84 17.62
CA CYS A 124 2.18 -4.11 17.37
C CYS A 124 2.90 -2.91 16.76
N LEU A 125 2.33 -2.29 15.71
CA LEU A 125 2.91 -1.09 15.08
C LEU A 125 2.96 0.10 16.03
N ALA A 126 1.96 0.24 16.91
CA ALA A 126 1.89 1.26 17.95
C ALA A 126 2.78 0.97 19.17
N ARG A 127 3.51 -0.16 19.19
CA ARG A 127 4.30 -0.65 20.33
C ARG A 127 3.47 -0.78 21.62
N GLN A 128 2.19 -1.12 21.47
CA GLN A 128 1.27 -1.38 22.58
C GLN A 128 1.25 -2.88 22.92
N GLN A 129 0.66 -3.21 24.06
CA GLN A 129 0.44 -4.60 24.44
C GLN A 129 -0.49 -5.28 23.43
N ILE A 130 -0.03 -6.40 22.85
CA ILE A 130 -0.80 -7.15 21.86
C ILE A 130 -1.90 -7.94 22.59
N PRO A 131 -3.19 -7.69 22.30
CA PRO A 131 -4.29 -8.41 22.94
C PRO A 131 -4.28 -9.90 22.57
N PRO A 132 -4.83 -10.81 23.40
CA PRO A 132 -4.86 -12.24 23.11
C PRO A 132 -5.65 -12.55 21.83
N PHE A 133 -5.32 -13.68 21.19
CA PHE A 133 -5.91 -14.08 19.90
C PHE A 133 -6.93 -15.21 20.07
N ASN A 134 -8.14 -14.84 20.48
CA ASN A 134 -9.25 -15.76 20.77
C ASN A 134 -10.50 -15.50 19.91
N TYR A 135 -10.38 -14.54 18.99
CA TYR A 135 -11.35 -14.02 18.01
C TYR A 135 -12.53 -13.25 18.57
#